data_AF-R5VHP9-F1
#
_entry.id   AF-R5VHP9-F1
#
_cell.length_a   1.000
_cell.length_b   1.000
_cell.length_c   1.000
_cell.angle_alpha   90.00
_cell.angle_beta   90.00
_cell.angle_gamma   90.00
#
_symmetry.space_group_name_H-M   'P 1'
#
loop_
_entity.id
_entity.type
_entity.pdbx_description
1 polymer ?
#
loop_
_entity_poly.entity_id
_entity_poly.type
_entity_poly.pdbx_seq_one_letter_code
_entity_poly.pdbx_strand_id
1 'polypeptide(L)'
;MKAYSLLYLSLCSLVTLYACQSSHTTQMEKKELKMLEDSQPKSEEEAFENFYTPSHEGLINWVLTDTATFSYPFTQSIEKEYVTIATSDDKCLRIYSWNTGEGGTMICWGNLIQYRSGTEIKAVHQSLDMQLHPDGEHDEIDFGSYIDTIYTYPCTDGSKLYMVDDYFRISSNYSANSLVAMRIKDGNLVSAPCFVRHGKRSDTIGFEHSIADWYFLANLGEGWDWLFQYDKKAQNLYVATTDSMNCISDRYDIYHFNGTDFVYQKTGAPFWLHPQLHHYQRLELFFRTKDYIIRIDNLDGETMRYASWKCTQQMSDSPELVLNGSYVEKDNTFLFSKGSYRYVVTMGDKATLKVQHNGKTILQQTQETKEF
;
A
#
# COMPACT_ATOMS: atom_id res chain seq x y z
N MET A 1 28.69 -50.20 -23.27
CA MET A 1 27.75 -50.24 -22.12
C MET A 1 28.26 -49.36 -20.97
N LYS A 2 28.06 -48.04 -21.00
CA LYS A 2 28.32 -47.13 -19.85
C LYS A 2 27.41 -45.87 -19.80
N ALA A 3 26.53 -45.65 -20.79
CA ALA A 3 25.66 -44.47 -20.82
C ALA A 3 24.30 -44.66 -20.10
N TYR A 4 23.87 -45.91 -19.87
CA TYR A 4 22.54 -46.19 -19.28
C TYR A 4 22.48 -46.07 -17.75
N SER A 5 23.59 -46.24 -17.02
CA SER A 5 23.60 -46.11 -15.55
C SER A 5 23.52 -44.65 -15.07
N LEU A 6 24.03 -43.68 -15.84
CA LEU A 6 24.01 -42.26 -15.47
C LEU A 6 22.59 -41.65 -15.59
N LEU A 7 21.80 -42.10 -16.56
CA LEU A 7 20.40 -41.68 -16.74
C LEU A 7 19.48 -42.24 -15.64
N TYR A 8 19.69 -43.49 -15.20
CA TYR A 8 18.91 -44.07 -14.09
C TYR A 8 19.24 -43.44 -12.74
N LEU A 9 20.52 -43.13 -12.47
CA LEU A 9 20.91 -42.40 -11.26
C LEU A 9 20.31 -40.99 -11.23
N SER A 10 20.29 -40.29 -12.38
CA SER A 10 19.69 -38.95 -12.51
C SER A 10 18.16 -38.97 -12.33
N LEU A 11 17.44 -39.92 -12.92
CA LEU A 11 15.99 -40.04 -12.74
C LEU A 11 15.62 -40.46 -11.31
N CYS A 12 16.35 -41.39 -10.69
CA CYS A 12 16.10 -41.78 -9.30
C CYS A 12 16.35 -40.61 -8.33
N SER A 13 17.39 -39.79 -8.56
CA SER A 13 17.62 -38.57 -7.76
C SER A 13 16.54 -37.51 -7.94
N LEU A 14 15.97 -37.36 -9.14
CA LEU A 14 14.87 -36.43 -9.40
C LEU A 14 13.57 -36.87 -8.71
N VAL A 15 13.26 -38.17 -8.75
CA VAL A 15 12.04 -38.72 -8.10
C VAL A 15 12.16 -38.67 -6.57
N THR A 16 13.32 -38.94 -5.99
CA THR A 16 13.52 -38.82 -4.54
C THR A 16 13.51 -37.37 -4.06
N LEU A 17 14.08 -36.44 -4.82
CA LEU A 17 13.98 -35.00 -4.53
C LEU A 17 12.52 -34.52 -4.58
N TYR A 18 11.75 -34.95 -5.57
CA TYR A 18 10.34 -34.58 -5.71
C TYR A 18 9.47 -35.17 -4.59
N ALA A 19 9.70 -36.44 -4.24
CA ALA A 19 9.00 -37.07 -3.12
C ALA A 19 9.35 -36.41 -1.78
N CYS A 20 10.63 -36.09 -1.55
CA CYS A 20 11.06 -35.43 -0.32
C CYS A 20 10.47 -34.00 -0.20
N GLN A 21 10.49 -33.22 -1.29
CA GLN A 21 9.83 -31.91 -1.34
C GLN A 21 8.32 -32.02 -1.06
N SER A 22 7.62 -32.97 -1.67
CA SER A 22 6.17 -33.16 -1.42
C SER A 22 5.87 -33.51 0.05
N SER A 23 6.67 -34.39 0.67
CA SER A 23 6.48 -34.79 2.07
C SER A 23 6.73 -33.64 3.06
N HIS A 24 7.72 -32.80 2.78
CA HIS A 24 8.06 -31.65 3.62
C HIS A 24 6.98 -30.57 3.51
N THR A 25 6.47 -30.29 2.31
CA THR A 25 5.36 -29.35 2.11
C THR A 25 4.11 -29.79 2.87
N THR A 26 3.73 -31.06 2.77
CA THR A 26 2.58 -31.61 3.53
C THR A 26 2.77 -31.55 5.05
N GLN A 27 4.02 -31.62 5.55
CA GLN A 27 4.29 -31.48 6.97
C GLN A 27 4.13 -30.03 7.44
N MET A 28 4.62 -29.06 6.65
CA MET A 28 4.47 -27.63 6.96
C MET A 28 3.00 -27.19 6.91
N GLU A 29 2.23 -27.66 5.92
CA GLU A 29 0.78 -27.42 5.82
C GLU A 29 0.02 -27.91 7.06
N LYS A 30 0.33 -29.12 7.53
CA LYS A 30 -0.27 -29.64 8.78
C LYS A 30 0.14 -28.83 10.00
N LYS A 31 1.38 -28.35 10.04
CA LYS A 31 1.89 -27.51 11.13
C LYS A 31 1.19 -26.14 11.15
N GLU A 32 0.94 -25.54 9.98
CA GLU A 32 0.17 -24.29 9.85
C GLU A 32 -1.28 -24.46 10.31
N LEU A 33 -1.97 -25.51 9.84
CA LEU A 33 -3.34 -25.79 10.25
C LEU A 33 -3.44 -25.97 11.78
N LYS A 34 -2.52 -26.74 12.35
CA LYS A 34 -2.46 -26.94 13.80
C LYS A 34 -2.18 -25.62 14.54
N MET A 35 -1.24 -24.81 14.06
CA MET A 35 -0.95 -23.49 14.63
C MET A 35 -2.19 -22.60 14.63
N LEU A 36 -2.96 -22.60 13.54
CA LEU A 36 -4.20 -21.82 13.45
C LEU A 36 -5.29 -22.37 14.38
N GLU A 37 -5.42 -23.68 14.53
CA GLU A 37 -6.32 -24.30 15.52
C GLU A 37 -5.93 -23.93 16.95
N ASP A 38 -4.64 -24.04 17.29
CA ASP A 38 -4.09 -23.75 18.62
C ASP A 38 -4.12 -22.24 18.95
N SER A 39 -4.26 -21.36 17.94
CA SER A 39 -4.35 -19.90 18.10
C SER A 39 -5.70 -19.42 18.64
N GLN A 40 -6.74 -20.24 18.52
CA GLN A 40 -8.09 -19.85 18.91
C GLN A 40 -8.23 -19.89 20.44
N PRO A 41 -9.03 -18.97 21.03
CA PRO A 41 -9.28 -19.00 22.46
C PRO A 41 -9.91 -20.32 22.87
N LYS A 42 -9.46 -20.89 24.00
CA LYS A 42 -9.87 -22.23 24.48
C LYS A 42 -11.12 -22.18 25.35
N SER A 43 -11.54 -20.99 25.77
CA SER A 43 -12.76 -20.74 26.54
C SER A 43 -13.39 -19.38 26.18
N GLU A 44 -14.65 -19.17 26.56
CA GLU A 44 -15.29 -17.85 26.43
C GLU A 44 -14.62 -16.78 27.32
N GLU A 45 -14.08 -17.17 28.47
CA GLU A 45 -13.34 -16.28 29.36
C GLU A 45 -12.05 -15.78 28.69
N GLU A 46 -11.26 -16.69 28.10
CA GLU A 46 -10.05 -16.34 27.35
C GLU A 46 -10.40 -15.51 26.09
N ALA A 47 -11.50 -15.85 25.42
CA ALA A 47 -11.98 -15.07 24.29
C ALA A 47 -12.35 -13.64 24.71
N PHE A 48 -12.96 -13.44 25.88
CA PHE A 48 -13.29 -12.12 26.39
C PHE A 48 -12.03 -11.32 26.78
N GLU A 49 -11.08 -11.96 27.48
CA GLU A 49 -9.81 -11.33 27.88
C GLU A 49 -8.98 -10.89 26.67
N ASN A 50 -8.97 -11.69 25.61
CA ASN A 50 -8.23 -11.39 24.38
C ASN A 50 -9.07 -10.65 23.34
N PHE A 51 -10.23 -10.11 23.69
CA PHE A 51 -11.12 -9.41 22.74
C PHE A 51 -11.42 -10.20 21.45
N TYR A 52 -11.49 -11.53 21.57
CA TYR A 52 -11.70 -12.49 20.50
C TYR A 52 -10.59 -12.51 19.43
N THR A 53 -9.40 -11.96 19.72
CA THR A 53 -8.26 -12.04 18.81
C THR A 53 -7.52 -13.37 18.96
N PRO A 54 -7.05 -13.95 17.85
CA PRO A 54 -6.26 -15.17 17.89
C PRO A 54 -4.84 -14.87 18.42
N SER A 55 -4.23 -15.84 19.09
CA SER A 55 -2.84 -15.72 19.56
C SER A 55 -1.83 -15.90 18.41
N HIS A 56 -0.78 -15.07 18.39
CA HIS A 56 0.33 -15.14 17.42
C HIS A 56 1.59 -15.85 17.93
N GLU A 57 1.58 -16.33 19.18
CA GLU A 57 2.73 -17.02 19.78
C GLU A 57 3.19 -18.23 18.97
N GLY A 58 2.25 -19.01 18.41
CA GLY A 58 2.59 -20.15 17.56
C GLY A 58 3.35 -19.75 16.30
N LEU A 59 2.95 -18.64 15.67
CA LEU A 59 3.61 -18.09 14.49
C LEU A 59 5.01 -17.55 14.85
N ILE A 60 5.09 -16.73 15.90
CA ILE A 60 6.35 -16.15 16.39
C ILE A 60 7.37 -17.26 16.65
N ASN A 61 6.99 -18.26 17.46
CA ASN A 61 7.88 -19.36 17.80
C ASN A 61 8.31 -20.16 16.57
N TRP A 62 7.42 -20.40 15.60
CA TRP A 62 7.76 -21.13 14.40
C TRP A 62 8.73 -20.35 13.50
N VAL A 63 8.44 -19.08 13.23
CA VAL A 63 9.25 -18.21 12.37
C VAL A 63 10.65 -17.99 12.95
N LEU A 64 10.77 -17.89 14.28
CA LEU A 64 12.06 -17.69 14.96
C LEU A 64 12.93 -18.96 15.01
N THR A 65 12.32 -20.16 14.99
CA THR A 65 13.06 -21.42 15.21
C THR A 65 13.27 -22.26 13.95
N ASP A 66 12.52 -22.01 12.88
CA ASP A 66 12.52 -22.82 11.67
C ASP A 66 12.72 -21.96 10.42
N THR A 67 13.94 -21.95 9.89
CA THR A 67 14.30 -21.14 8.71
C THR A 67 13.55 -21.56 7.43
N ALA A 68 12.93 -22.75 7.38
CA ALA A 68 12.10 -23.15 6.24
C ALA A 68 10.86 -22.25 6.07
N THR A 69 10.42 -21.59 7.15
CA THR A 69 9.34 -20.60 7.13
C THR A 69 9.65 -19.42 6.20
N PHE A 70 10.91 -19.11 5.94
CA PHE A 70 11.32 -17.99 5.09
C PHE A 70 10.83 -18.09 3.64
N SER A 71 10.58 -19.30 3.14
CA SER A 71 10.00 -19.55 1.82
C SER A 71 8.62 -20.17 1.87
N TYR A 72 8.10 -20.49 3.05
CA TYR A 72 6.80 -21.12 3.20
C TYR A 72 5.67 -20.13 2.84
N PRO A 73 4.63 -20.52 2.09
CA PRO A 73 3.62 -19.58 1.60
C PRO A 73 2.61 -19.09 2.64
N PHE A 74 2.35 -19.84 3.72
CA PHE A 74 1.33 -19.50 4.72
C PHE A 74 -0.06 -19.20 4.12
N THR A 75 -0.47 -20.00 3.13
CA THR A 75 -1.72 -19.77 2.38
C THR A 75 -2.94 -19.70 3.31
N GLN A 76 -3.06 -20.63 4.27
CA GLN A 76 -4.22 -20.69 5.16
C GLN A 76 -4.24 -19.53 6.15
N SER A 77 -3.07 -19.10 6.63
CA SER A 77 -2.95 -17.97 7.54
C SER A 77 -3.31 -16.65 6.83
N ILE A 78 -2.92 -16.47 5.57
CA ILE A 78 -3.27 -15.29 4.78
C ILE A 78 -4.78 -15.27 4.45
N GLU A 79 -5.34 -16.40 3.98
CA GLU A 79 -6.77 -16.51 3.65
C GLU A 79 -7.70 -16.26 4.85
N LYS A 80 -7.22 -16.52 6.07
CA LYS A 80 -7.96 -16.26 7.31
C LYS A 80 -7.67 -14.90 7.94
N GLU A 81 -6.93 -14.02 7.23
CA GLU A 81 -6.50 -12.71 7.73
C GLU A 81 -5.73 -12.80 9.07
N TYR A 82 -5.11 -13.95 9.35
CA TYR A 82 -4.35 -14.17 10.58
C TYR A 82 -3.03 -13.40 10.58
N VAL A 83 -2.39 -13.27 9.41
CA VAL A 83 -1.15 -12.52 9.23
C VAL A 83 -1.04 -12.02 7.80
N THR A 84 -0.51 -10.82 7.62
CA THR A 84 -0.08 -10.27 6.34
C THR A 84 1.42 -10.52 6.17
N ILE A 85 1.84 -10.96 4.98
CA ILE A 85 3.24 -11.31 4.72
C ILE A 85 3.74 -10.62 3.46
N ALA A 86 4.69 -9.71 3.63
CA ALA A 86 5.38 -9.04 2.54
C ALA A 86 6.71 -9.74 2.26
N THR A 87 6.98 -10.13 1.01
CA THR A 87 8.27 -10.75 0.63
C THR A 87 8.88 -10.03 -0.57
N SER A 88 10.11 -9.55 -0.41
CA SER A 88 10.92 -8.96 -1.49
C SER A 88 10.97 -9.82 -2.76
N ASP A 89 11.16 -9.17 -3.91
CA ASP A 89 11.20 -9.84 -5.22
C ASP A 89 12.32 -10.88 -5.29
N ASP A 90 13.46 -10.57 -4.66
CA ASP A 90 14.64 -11.43 -4.65
C ASP A 90 14.65 -12.49 -3.53
N LYS A 91 13.59 -12.52 -2.72
CA LYS A 91 13.43 -13.48 -1.61
C LYS A 91 14.59 -13.42 -0.61
N CYS A 92 15.09 -12.21 -0.34
CA CYS A 92 16.13 -11.96 0.67
C CYS A 92 15.60 -11.25 1.92
N LEU A 93 14.40 -10.70 1.87
CA LEU A 93 13.69 -10.05 2.97
C LEU A 93 12.22 -10.47 2.97
N ARG A 94 11.70 -10.79 4.15
CA ARG A 94 10.29 -11.09 4.42
C ARG A 94 9.88 -10.44 5.75
N ILE A 95 8.72 -9.79 5.76
CA ILE A 95 8.14 -9.17 6.94
C ILE A 95 6.73 -9.71 7.13
N TYR A 96 6.36 -9.97 8.37
CA TYR A 96 5.05 -10.43 8.79
C TYR A 96 4.42 -9.36 9.67
N SER A 97 3.16 -9.02 9.43
CA SER A 97 2.42 -8.02 10.19
C SER A 97 1.03 -8.53 10.57
N TRP A 98 0.60 -8.26 11.80
CA TRP A 98 -0.76 -8.57 12.26
C TRP A 98 -1.23 -7.56 13.31
N ASN A 99 -2.54 -7.36 13.41
CA ASN A 99 -3.13 -6.57 14.48
C ASN A 99 -3.07 -7.40 15.77
N THR A 100 -2.45 -6.89 16.83
CA THR A 100 -2.31 -7.62 18.09
C THR A 100 -3.64 -7.74 18.85
N GLY A 101 -4.66 -6.96 18.46
CA GLY A 101 -5.90 -6.79 19.23
C GLY A 101 -5.76 -5.80 20.37
N GLU A 102 -4.55 -5.33 20.64
CA GLU A 102 -4.29 -4.29 21.60
C GLU A 102 -4.42 -2.90 20.98
N GLY A 103 -4.50 -1.92 21.86
CA GLY A 103 -4.79 -0.55 21.47
C GLY A 103 -6.31 -0.30 21.36
N GLY A 104 -6.68 0.97 21.45
CA GLY A 104 -8.06 1.39 21.27
C GLY A 104 -8.34 1.71 19.81
N THR A 105 -8.40 3.00 19.51
CA THR A 105 -8.54 3.50 18.14
C THR A 105 -7.20 3.55 17.39
N MET A 106 -6.10 3.57 18.15
CA MET A 106 -4.74 3.31 17.66
C MET A 106 -4.55 1.80 17.58
N ILE A 107 -4.17 1.28 16.41
CA ILE A 107 -3.93 -0.16 16.25
C ILE A 107 -2.49 -0.46 16.62
N CYS A 108 -2.31 -1.41 17.53
CA CYS A 108 -1.01 -1.98 17.84
C CYS A 108 -0.71 -3.14 16.87
N TRP A 109 0.41 -3.06 16.15
CA TRP A 109 0.80 -4.13 15.22
C TRP A 109 1.96 -4.94 15.78
N GLY A 110 1.90 -6.25 15.56
CA GLY A 110 3.04 -7.15 15.75
C GLY A 110 3.81 -7.30 14.45
N ASN A 111 5.15 -7.35 14.55
CA ASN A 111 6.03 -7.54 13.39
C ASN A 111 7.03 -8.68 13.62
N LEU A 112 7.18 -9.55 12.62
CA LEU A 112 8.32 -10.46 12.51
C LEU A 112 9.12 -10.11 11.25
N ILE A 113 10.44 -10.16 11.34
CA ILE A 113 11.31 -9.82 10.23
C ILE A 113 12.27 -10.99 10.01
N GLN A 114 12.29 -11.52 8.79
CA GLN A 114 13.25 -12.50 8.35
C GLN A 114 14.06 -11.97 7.18
N TYR A 115 15.38 -12.18 7.21
CA TYR A 115 16.24 -11.75 6.11
C TYR A 115 17.48 -12.63 5.96
N ARG A 116 18.00 -12.65 4.73
CA ARG A 116 19.19 -13.42 4.38
C ARG A 116 20.45 -12.70 4.85
N SER A 117 21.22 -13.34 5.71
CA SER A 117 22.52 -12.89 6.21
C SER A 117 23.60 -13.82 5.66
N GLY A 118 24.07 -13.55 4.44
CA GLY A 118 24.98 -14.45 3.73
C GLY A 118 24.30 -15.80 3.41
N THR A 119 24.78 -16.88 4.01
CA THR A 119 24.18 -18.22 3.85
C THR A 119 23.10 -18.54 4.88
N GLU A 120 22.96 -17.71 5.91
CA GLU A 120 22.02 -17.91 7.02
C GLU A 120 20.75 -17.08 6.82
N ILE A 121 19.67 -17.47 7.50
CA ILE A 121 18.46 -16.67 7.64
C ILE A 121 18.40 -16.20 9.10
N LYS A 122 18.32 -14.88 9.29
CA LYS A 122 18.04 -14.28 10.60
C LYS A 122 16.53 -14.04 10.71
N ALA A 123 16.01 -14.17 11.92
CA ALA A 123 14.62 -13.91 12.26
C ALA A 123 14.57 -13.12 13.58
N VAL A 124 13.76 -12.06 13.63
CA VAL A 124 13.55 -11.24 14.84
C VAL A 124 12.07 -10.91 15.01
N HIS A 125 11.65 -10.74 16.27
CA HIS A 125 10.31 -10.31 16.66
C HIS A 125 10.42 -8.94 17.34
N GLN A 126 10.22 -7.89 16.56
CA GLN A 126 10.28 -6.47 16.97
C GLN A 126 9.73 -5.61 15.83
N SER A 127 9.40 -4.36 16.12
CA SER A 127 9.04 -3.38 15.09
C SER A 127 10.17 -3.23 14.05
N LEU A 128 9.81 -2.76 12.86
CA LEU A 128 10.79 -2.41 11.85
C LEU A 128 11.66 -1.22 12.29
N ASP A 129 11.09 -0.23 12.98
CA ASP A 129 11.82 0.94 13.46
C ASP A 129 12.94 0.53 14.43
N MET A 130 12.62 -0.27 15.46
CA MET A 130 13.60 -0.83 16.39
C MET A 130 14.72 -1.60 15.69
N GLN A 131 14.41 -2.31 14.60
CA GLN A 131 15.40 -3.07 13.83
C GLN A 131 16.35 -2.17 13.04
N LEU A 132 15.88 -1.02 12.56
CA LEU A 132 16.68 -0.10 11.75
C LEU A 132 17.36 1.00 12.59
N HIS A 133 16.83 1.28 13.77
CA HIS A 133 17.25 2.35 14.67
C HIS A 133 17.41 1.86 16.12
N PRO A 134 18.24 0.85 16.41
CA PRO A 134 18.34 0.26 17.75
C PRO A 134 18.78 1.24 18.86
N ASP A 135 19.46 2.34 18.49
CA ASP A 135 19.88 3.40 19.41
C ASP A 135 18.89 4.60 19.46
N GLY A 136 17.73 4.46 18.82
CA GLY A 136 16.65 5.46 18.80
C GLY A 136 15.94 5.62 20.14
N GLU A 137 15.12 6.67 20.25
CA GLU A 137 14.19 6.79 21.37
C GLU A 137 13.05 5.79 21.17
N HIS A 138 13.11 4.70 21.91
CA HIS A 138 12.07 3.68 21.97
C HIS A 138 11.31 3.82 23.26
N ASP A 139 10.01 4.09 23.18
CA ASP A 139 9.13 3.97 24.34
C ASP A 139 9.05 2.49 24.77
N GLU A 140 8.55 2.21 25.97
CA GLU A 140 8.36 0.83 26.46
C GLU A 140 7.48 -0.02 25.51
N ILE A 141 6.73 0.64 24.61
CA ILE A 141 5.87 -0.01 23.65
C ILE A 141 6.13 0.54 22.25
N ASP A 142 7.16 0.00 21.58
CA ASP A 142 7.37 0.22 20.17
C ASP A 142 6.46 -0.72 19.36
N PHE A 143 5.34 -0.17 18.89
CA PHE A 143 4.39 -0.89 18.06
C PHE A 143 4.93 -1.01 16.64
N GLY A 144 4.74 -2.18 16.03
CA GLY A 144 5.00 -2.34 14.61
C GLY A 144 4.03 -1.54 13.74
N SER A 145 4.10 -1.83 12.45
CA SER A 145 3.18 -1.30 11.45
C SER A 145 2.58 -2.41 10.59
N TYR A 146 1.53 -2.05 9.86
CA TYR A 146 1.03 -2.89 8.79
C TYR A 146 1.93 -2.75 7.56
N ILE A 147 2.53 -3.86 7.15
CA ILE A 147 3.43 -3.94 5.99
C ILE A 147 2.93 -5.08 5.10
N ASP A 148 2.47 -4.75 3.90
CA ASP A 148 2.00 -5.73 2.91
C ASP A 148 2.92 -5.86 1.69
N THR A 149 3.77 -4.85 1.45
CA THR A 149 4.53 -4.71 0.22
C THR A 149 6.00 -4.39 0.50
N ILE A 150 6.89 -5.07 -0.23
CA ILE A 150 8.33 -4.76 -0.27
C ILE A 150 8.76 -4.55 -1.72
N TYR A 151 9.06 -3.30 -2.08
CA TYR A 151 9.66 -2.98 -3.36
C TYR A 151 11.16 -3.24 -3.32
N THR A 152 11.70 -3.86 -4.37
CA THR A 152 13.14 -4.15 -4.50
C THR A 152 13.73 -3.36 -5.66
N TYR A 153 14.63 -2.42 -5.37
CA TYR A 153 15.27 -1.58 -6.37
C TYR A 153 16.75 -1.93 -6.53
N PRO A 154 17.21 -2.29 -7.73
CA PRO A 154 18.63 -2.48 -7.99
C PRO A 154 19.36 -1.13 -8.02
N CYS A 155 20.45 -1.03 -7.27
CA CYS A 155 21.38 0.09 -7.32
C CYS A 155 22.44 -0.13 -8.42
N THR A 156 23.05 0.96 -8.87
CA THR A 156 24.10 0.94 -9.91
C THR A 156 25.38 0.23 -9.48
N ASP A 157 25.65 0.16 -8.17
CA ASP A 157 26.76 -0.58 -7.57
C ASP A 157 26.48 -2.09 -7.43
N GLY A 158 25.31 -2.56 -7.88
CA GLY A 158 24.86 -3.95 -7.76
C GLY A 158 24.23 -4.30 -6.41
N SER A 159 24.24 -3.37 -5.45
CA SER A 159 23.46 -3.54 -4.21
C SER A 159 21.96 -3.43 -4.49
N LYS A 160 21.16 -3.78 -3.49
CA LYS A 160 19.70 -3.66 -3.55
C LYS A 160 19.21 -2.78 -2.42
N LEU A 161 18.24 -1.95 -2.77
CA LEU A 161 17.45 -1.19 -1.84
C LEU A 161 16.11 -1.88 -1.67
N TYR A 162 15.72 -2.14 -0.44
CA TYR A 162 14.38 -2.61 -0.10
C TYR A 162 13.59 -1.41 0.43
N MET A 163 12.37 -1.25 -0.04
CA MET A 163 11.49 -0.16 0.38
C MET A 163 10.15 -0.78 0.74
N VAL A 164 9.73 -0.62 1.98
CA VAL A 164 8.48 -1.20 2.47
C VAL A 164 7.39 -0.13 2.51
N ASP A 165 6.17 -0.51 2.15
CA ASP A 165 4.99 0.31 2.41
C ASP A 165 4.56 0.07 3.86
N ASP A 166 4.52 1.14 4.63
CA ASP A 166 4.32 1.15 6.06
C ASP A 166 3.07 1.95 6.38
N TYR A 167 2.09 1.30 7.00
CA TYR A 167 0.85 1.93 7.44
C TYR A 167 0.69 1.82 8.96
N PHE A 168 0.41 2.96 9.57
CA PHE A 168 0.15 3.06 11.00
C PHE A 168 -1.15 3.81 11.26
N ARG A 169 -2.07 3.21 12.02
CA ARG A 169 -3.33 3.85 12.40
C ARG A 169 -3.18 4.47 13.79
N ILE A 170 -3.17 5.79 13.83
CA ILE A 170 -2.99 6.60 15.05
C ILE A 170 -4.32 6.75 15.80
N SER A 171 -5.44 6.89 15.09
CA SER A 171 -6.77 6.96 15.67
C SER A 171 -7.86 6.53 14.68
N SER A 172 -9.13 6.70 15.06
CA SER A 172 -10.27 6.30 14.23
C SER A 172 -10.24 6.90 12.82
N ASN A 173 -9.78 8.14 12.69
CA ASN A 173 -9.77 8.87 11.42
C ASN A 173 -8.38 9.47 11.10
N TYR A 174 -7.32 8.99 11.73
CA TYR A 174 -5.98 9.54 11.53
C TYR A 174 -4.97 8.42 11.41
N SER A 175 -4.13 8.50 10.37
CA SER A 175 -3.12 7.49 10.06
C SER A 175 -1.87 8.13 9.47
N ALA A 176 -0.77 7.39 9.52
CA ALA A 176 0.43 7.67 8.77
C ALA A 176 0.63 6.59 7.70
N ASN A 177 1.06 7.02 6.52
CA ASN A 177 1.60 6.16 5.49
C ASN A 177 3.04 6.59 5.22
N SER A 178 3.94 5.63 5.13
CA SER A 178 5.35 5.89 4.88
C SER A 178 5.99 4.83 3.98
N LEU A 179 7.09 5.22 3.35
CA LEU A 179 8.03 4.32 2.70
C LEU A 179 9.31 4.30 3.53
N VAL A 180 9.65 3.14 4.05
CA VAL A 180 10.88 2.93 4.83
C VAL A 180 11.90 2.19 3.98
N ALA A 181 13.07 2.80 3.82
CA ALA A 181 14.15 2.33 2.95
C ALA A 181 15.25 1.66 3.78
N MET A 182 15.62 0.46 3.38
CA MET A 182 16.60 -0.37 4.08
C MET A 182 17.45 -1.18 3.10
N ARG A 183 18.53 -1.78 3.61
CA ARG A 183 19.40 -2.67 2.84
C ARG A 183 19.96 -3.77 3.72
N ILE A 184 20.32 -4.88 3.09
CA ILE A 184 21.12 -5.91 3.74
C ILE A 184 22.59 -5.58 3.47
N LYS A 185 23.33 -5.21 4.51
CA LYS A 185 24.75 -4.86 4.45
C LYS A 185 25.53 -5.64 5.50
N ASP A 186 26.60 -6.29 5.07
CA ASP A 186 27.49 -7.08 5.94
C ASP A 186 26.71 -8.11 6.81
N GLY A 187 25.65 -8.70 6.23
CA GLY A 187 24.79 -9.68 6.92
C GLY A 187 23.78 -9.08 7.91
N ASN A 188 23.58 -7.76 7.92
CA ASN A 188 22.63 -7.09 8.79
C ASN A 188 21.61 -6.29 7.98
N LEU A 189 20.37 -6.28 8.43
CA LEU A 189 19.35 -5.38 7.91
C LEU A 189 19.55 -4.01 8.56
N VAL A 190 19.83 -2.99 7.76
CA VAL A 190 20.15 -1.63 8.22
C VAL A 190 19.37 -0.59 7.45
N SER A 191 19.15 0.56 8.08
CA SER A 191 18.57 1.75 7.44
C SER A 191 19.35 2.16 6.20
N ALA A 192 18.64 2.66 5.20
CA ALA A 192 19.21 3.16 3.95
C ALA A 192 18.72 4.59 3.70
N PRO A 193 19.39 5.62 4.22
CA PRO A 193 18.96 7.01 4.09
C PRO A 193 19.18 7.52 2.66
N CYS A 194 18.29 7.15 1.74
CA CYS A 194 18.38 7.37 0.31
C CYS A 194 17.40 8.44 -0.20
N PHE A 195 16.49 8.94 0.63
CA PHE A 195 15.62 10.05 0.27
C PHE A 195 16.32 11.37 0.52
N VAL A 196 16.59 12.11 -0.55
CA VAL A 196 17.36 13.36 -0.50
C VAL A 196 16.45 14.54 -0.78
N ARG A 197 16.28 15.43 0.20
CA ARG A 197 15.55 16.69 0.05
C ARG A 197 16.33 17.84 0.68
N HIS A 198 16.64 18.86 -0.12
CA HIS A 198 17.41 20.04 0.32
C HIS A 198 18.73 19.67 1.04
N GLY A 199 19.42 18.63 0.55
CA GLY A 199 20.69 18.14 1.12
C GLY A 199 20.55 17.28 2.38
N LYS A 200 19.35 17.16 2.96
CA LYS A 200 19.08 16.23 4.06
C LYS A 200 18.76 14.85 3.50
N ARG A 201 19.28 13.83 4.16
CA ARG A 201 19.02 12.42 3.83
C ARG A 201 18.12 11.82 4.91
N SER A 202 17.13 11.06 4.48
CA SER A 202 16.24 10.27 5.32
C SER A 202 16.11 8.89 4.71
N ASP A 203 15.88 7.89 5.54
CA ASP A 203 15.49 6.53 5.16
C ASP A 203 13.99 6.33 5.19
N THR A 204 13.24 7.26 5.78
CA THR A 204 11.78 7.26 5.75
C THR A 204 11.26 8.52 5.08
N ILE A 205 10.23 8.37 4.23
CA ILE A 205 9.40 9.48 3.75
C ILE A 205 7.93 9.07 3.82
N GLY A 206 7.06 10.00 4.14
CA GLY A 206 5.65 9.71 4.32
C GLY A 206 4.87 10.95 4.70
N PHE A 207 3.63 10.74 5.10
CA PHE A 207 2.73 11.79 5.54
C PHE A 207 1.65 11.20 6.46
N GLU A 208 1.13 12.06 7.32
CA GLU A 208 -0.06 11.76 8.12
C GLU A 208 -1.30 12.29 7.40
N HIS A 209 -2.42 11.58 7.51
CA HIS A 209 -3.65 11.96 6.83
C HIS A 209 -4.94 11.55 7.55
N SER A 210 -6.02 12.22 7.15
CA SER A 210 -7.40 11.89 7.50
C SER A 210 -7.94 10.78 6.61
N ILE A 211 -8.29 9.63 7.21
CA ILE A 211 -8.73 8.43 6.47
C ILE A 211 -10.04 8.70 5.70
N ALA A 212 -11.03 9.29 6.37
CA ALA A 212 -12.36 9.52 5.80
C ALA A 212 -12.33 10.53 4.65
N ASP A 213 -11.48 11.54 4.74
CA ASP A 213 -11.37 12.58 3.72
C ASP A 213 -11.01 11.95 2.37
N TRP A 214 -9.92 11.18 2.31
CA TRP A 214 -9.54 10.49 1.09
C TRP A 214 -10.55 9.44 0.65
N TYR A 215 -11.13 8.68 1.58
CA TYR A 215 -12.15 7.69 1.26
C TYR A 215 -13.33 8.30 0.49
N PHE A 216 -13.88 9.43 0.96
CA PHE A 216 -15.01 10.08 0.30
C PHE A 216 -14.60 10.85 -0.96
N LEU A 217 -13.41 11.44 -0.99
CA LEU A 217 -12.90 12.17 -2.16
C LEU A 217 -12.55 11.24 -3.33
N ALA A 218 -11.97 10.06 -3.06
CA ALA A 218 -11.39 9.16 -4.04
C ALA A 218 -12.27 7.92 -4.29
N ASN A 219 -13.53 8.13 -4.66
CA ASN A 219 -14.47 7.07 -5.05
C ASN A 219 -14.58 5.90 -4.05
N LEU A 220 -14.77 6.20 -2.77
CA LEU A 220 -14.86 5.18 -1.69
C LEU A 220 -13.55 4.39 -1.52
N GLY A 221 -12.41 5.08 -1.62
CA GLY A 221 -11.08 4.51 -1.37
C GLY A 221 -10.39 3.90 -2.59
N GLU A 222 -10.83 4.15 -3.82
CA GLU A 222 -10.16 3.64 -5.02
C GLU A 222 -8.71 4.14 -5.15
N GLY A 223 -8.39 5.31 -4.60
CA GLY A 223 -7.06 5.93 -4.72
C GLY A 223 -6.05 5.58 -3.62
N TRP A 224 -6.29 4.56 -2.78
CA TRP A 224 -5.32 4.18 -1.74
C TRP A 224 -3.99 3.69 -2.34
N ASP A 225 -4.01 3.10 -3.52
CA ASP A 225 -2.81 2.74 -4.26
C ASP A 225 -2.08 3.95 -4.84
N TRP A 226 -2.67 5.15 -4.86
CA TRP A 226 -2.05 6.36 -5.42
C TRP A 226 -1.10 7.05 -4.46
N LEU A 227 -1.07 6.67 -3.18
CA LEU A 227 -0.29 7.35 -2.15
C LEU A 227 1.22 7.31 -2.41
N PHE A 228 1.69 6.16 -2.89
CA PHE A 228 3.07 5.95 -3.32
C PHE A 228 3.09 5.24 -4.67
N GLN A 229 3.65 5.89 -5.69
CA GLN A 229 3.67 5.32 -7.04
C GLN A 229 5.02 5.54 -7.69
N TYR A 230 5.60 4.47 -8.22
CA TYR A 230 6.89 4.52 -8.92
C TYR A 230 6.72 4.35 -10.43
N ASP A 231 6.97 5.43 -11.19
CA ASP A 231 7.12 5.36 -12.63
C ASP A 231 8.47 4.74 -12.97
N LYS A 232 8.46 3.43 -13.26
CA LYS A 232 9.66 2.67 -13.65
C LYS A 232 10.35 3.25 -14.89
N LYS A 233 9.62 3.87 -15.82
CA LYS A 233 10.17 4.37 -17.08
C LYS A 233 10.91 5.69 -16.86
N ALA A 234 10.31 6.62 -16.11
CA ALA A 234 10.94 7.89 -15.77
C ALA A 234 11.86 7.80 -14.54
N GLN A 235 11.82 6.67 -13.83
CA GLN A 235 12.49 6.45 -12.54
C GLN A 235 12.09 7.48 -11.50
N ASN A 236 10.80 7.83 -11.44
CA ASN A 236 10.28 8.83 -10.53
C ASN A 236 9.35 8.18 -9.52
N LEU A 237 9.63 8.39 -8.23
CA LEU A 237 8.74 8.07 -7.13
C LEU A 237 7.86 9.27 -6.82
N TYR A 238 6.55 9.05 -6.80
CA TYR A 238 5.50 10.01 -6.49
C TYR A 238 5.00 9.71 -5.08
N VAL A 239 5.14 10.67 -4.19
CA VAL A 239 4.75 10.58 -2.78
C VAL A 239 3.66 11.59 -2.55
N ALA A 240 2.45 11.15 -2.20
CA ALA A 240 1.32 12.04 -2.00
C ALA A 240 1.63 13.09 -0.93
N THR A 241 1.04 14.27 -1.08
CA THR A 241 1.17 15.37 -0.13
C THR A 241 -0.17 15.73 0.46
N THR A 242 -0.12 16.20 1.70
CA THR A 242 -1.28 16.68 2.43
C THR A 242 -1.27 18.20 2.58
N ASP A 243 -2.43 18.77 2.85
CA ASP A 243 -2.55 20.18 3.24
C ASP A 243 -2.31 20.38 4.75
N SER A 244 -2.53 21.60 5.25
CA SER A 244 -2.35 21.92 6.67
C SER A 244 -3.33 21.21 7.61
N MET A 245 -4.38 20.59 7.07
CA MET A 245 -5.38 19.81 7.82
C MET A 245 -5.16 18.31 7.68
N ASN A 246 -4.04 17.90 7.06
CA ASN A 246 -3.72 16.51 6.75
C ASN A 246 -4.76 15.84 5.83
N CYS A 247 -5.38 16.62 4.94
CA CYS A 247 -6.20 16.10 3.84
C CYS A 247 -5.29 15.82 2.63
N ILE A 248 -5.45 14.66 1.99
CA ILE A 248 -4.65 14.30 0.82
C ILE A 248 -5.09 15.16 -0.37
N SER A 249 -4.12 15.82 -1.00
CA SER A 249 -4.40 16.83 -2.03
C SER A 249 -4.40 16.30 -3.47
N ASP A 250 -4.01 15.03 -3.68
CA ASP A 250 -3.63 14.48 -5.00
C ASP A 250 -2.53 15.30 -5.67
N ARG A 251 -1.63 15.87 -4.87
CA ARG A 251 -0.35 16.45 -5.29
C ARG A 251 0.76 15.58 -4.75
N TYR A 252 1.91 15.62 -5.41
CA TYR A 252 2.97 14.65 -5.19
C TYR A 252 4.33 15.32 -5.07
N ASP A 253 5.07 15.02 -4.01
CA ASP A 253 6.51 15.22 -4.00
C ASP A 253 7.15 14.16 -4.90
N ILE A 254 7.84 14.61 -5.93
CA ILE A 254 8.40 13.75 -6.98
C ILE A 254 9.91 13.63 -6.76
N TYR A 255 10.36 12.39 -6.52
CA TYR A 255 11.76 12.05 -6.34
C TYR A 255 12.28 11.25 -7.54
N HIS A 256 13.40 11.66 -8.12
CA HIS A 256 14.05 10.91 -9.19
C HIS A 256 15.08 9.95 -8.62
N PHE A 257 15.01 8.68 -9.00
CA PHE A 257 16.01 7.68 -8.62
C PHE A 257 17.23 7.77 -9.53
N ASN A 258 18.37 8.19 -8.98
CA ASN A 258 19.61 8.37 -9.73
C ASN A 258 20.49 7.10 -9.81
N GLY A 259 19.96 5.94 -9.38
CA GLY A 259 20.69 4.69 -9.29
C GLY A 259 21.29 4.38 -7.91
N THR A 260 21.12 5.28 -6.94
CA THR A 260 21.50 5.06 -5.53
C THR A 260 20.49 5.72 -4.58
N ASP A 261 20.10 6.94 -4.91
CA ASP A 261 19.24 7.80 -4.08
C ASP A 261 17.99 8.25 -4.85
N PHE A 262 16.92 8.48 -4.11
CA PHE A 262 15.72 9.17 -4.55
C PHE A 262 15.87 10.65 -4.22
N VAL A 263 16.11 11.47 -5.24
CA VAL A 263 16.40 12.90 -5.10
C VAL A 263 15.18 13.73 -5.44
N TYR A 264 14.68 14.50 -4.48
CA TYR A 264 13.53 15.40 -4.67
C TYR A 264 13.78 16.34 -5.85
N GLN A 265 12.80 16.43 -6.74
CA GLN A 265 12.81 17.30 -7.92
C GLN A 265 11.85 18.47 -7.75
N LYS A 266 10.59 18.17 -7.44
CA LYS A 266 9.49 19.14 -7.37
C LYS A 266 8.25 18.53 -6.74
N THR A 267 7.31 19.37 -6.34
CA THR A 267 5.93 18.97 -6.07
C THR A 267 5.07 19.18 -7.33
N GLY A 268 4.28 18.19 -7.72
CA GLY A 268 3.59 18.17 -9.02
C GLY A 268 2.32 17.33 -9.08
N ALA A 269 1.74 17.28 -10.28
CA ALA A 269 0.66 16.36 -10.62
C ALA A 269 1.21 14.95 -10.88
N PRO A 270 0.39 13.89 -10.71
CA PRO A 270 0.83 12.53 -10.96
C PRO A 270 1.00 12.23 -12.45
N PHE A 271 1.82 11.22 -12.77
CA PHE A 271 2.04 10.82 -14.17
C PHE A 271 0.84 10.11 -14.80
N TRP A 272 -0.05 9.53 -13.99
CA TRP A 272 -1.29 8.88 -14.46
C TRP A 272 -2.44 9.86 -14.71
N LEU A 273 -2.21 11.17 -14.56
CA LEU A 273 -3.14 12.22 -14.95
C LEU A 273 -2.67 12.86 -16.26
N HIS A 274 -3.58 13.07 -17.20
CA HIS A 274 -3.26 13.68 -18.47
C HIS A 274 -2.66 15.09 -18.29
N PRO A 275 -1.57 15.45 -19.01
CA PRO A 275 -0.84 16.72 -18.82
C PRO A 275 -1.70 17.98 -18.87
N GLN A 276 -2.76 17.99 -19.69
CA GLN A 276 -3.69 19.14 -19.77
C GLN A 276 -4.38 19.47 -18.43
N LEU A 277 -4.38 18.54 -17.47
CA LEU A 277 -4.98 18.70 -16.16
C LEU A 277 -3.94 18.93 -15.05
N HIS A 278 -2.65 19.10 -15.34
CA HIS A 278 -1.62 19.18 -14.30
C HIS A 278 -1.63 20.45 -13.44
N HIS A 279 -2.34 21.49 -13.88
CA HIS A 279 -2.49 22.74 -13.15
C HIS A 279 -3.77 22.72 -12.31
N TYR A 280 -3.61 22.46 -11.01
CA TYR A 280 -4.65 22.49 -9.98
C TYR A 280 -3.99 22.62 -8.60
N GLN A 281 -4.75 23.08 -7.62
CA GLN A 281 -4.34 23.11 -6.22
C GLN A 281 -4.61 21.78 -5.53
N ARG A 282 -5.83 21.23 -5.66
CA ARG A 282 -6.22 19.95 -5.08
C ARG A 282 -7.30 19.23 -5.89
N LEU A 283 -7.37 17.92 -5.72
CA LEU A 283 -8.56 17.14 -6.06
C LEU A 283 -9.68 17.47 -5.08
N GLU A 284 -10.89 17.73 -5.59
CA GLU A 284 -12.10 17.98 -4.78
C GLU A 284 -13.10 16.82 -4.87
N LEU A 285 -13.08 16.07 -5.97
CA LEU A 285 -13.92 14.88 -6.10
C LEU A 285 -13.45 13.99 -7.23
N PHE A 286 -13.35 12.69 -6.96
CA PHE A 286 -13.18 11.65 -7.95
C PHE A 286 -14.26 10.59 -7.74
N PHE A 287 -15.00 10.26 -8.79
CA PHE A 287 -15.95 9.16 -8.73
C PHE A 287 -16.18 8.54 -10.10
N ARG A 288 -16.65 7.29 -10.08
CA ARG A 288 -17.05 6.57 -11.29
C ARG A 288 -18.55 6.42 -11.32
N THR A 289 -19.10 6.56 -12.51
CA THR A 289 -20.46 6.13 -12.82
C THR A 289 -20.38 4.97 -13.80
N LYS A 290 -21.54 4.37 -14.11
CA LYS A 290 -21.67 3.32 -15.11
C LYS A 290 -20.92 3.61 -16.42
N ASP A 291 -21.01 4.85 -16.91
CA ASP A 291 -20.47 5.21 -18.22
C ASP A 291 -19.24 6.13 -18.14
N TYR A 292 -18.96 6.76 -17.00
CA TYR A 292 -17.96 7.82 -16.91
C TYR A 292 -17.02 7.71 -15.71
N ILE A 293 -15.80 8.18 -15.91
CA ILE A 293 -14.88 8.61 -14.86
C ILE A 293 -15.03 10.11 -14.74
N ILE A 294 -15.20 10.62 -13.53
CA ILE A 294 -15.38 12.04 -13.28
C ILE A 294 -14.36 12.48 -12.24
N ARG A 295 -13.68 13.58 -12.56
CA ARG A 295 -12.72 14.25 -11.69
C ARG A 295 -13.08 15.72 -11.62
N ILE A 296 -13.06 16.28 -10.40
CA ILE A 296 -13.23 17.69 -10.13
C ILE A 296 -12.01 18.19 -9.37
N ASP A 297 -11.34 19.18 -9.94
CA ASP A 297 -10.18 19.83 -9.33
C ASP A 297 -10.54 21.25 -8.90
N ASN A 298 -9.96 21.69 -7.79
CA ASN A 298 -9.91 23.09 -7.42
C ASN A 298 -8.68 23.75 -8.05
N LEU A 299 -8.88 24.83 -8.80
CA LEU A 299 -7.81 25.54 -9.49
C LEU A 299 -7.20 26.66 -8.65
N ASP A 300 -8.03 27.46 -7.97
CA ASP A 300 -7.62 28.70 -7.30
C ASP A 300 -8.48 29.11 -6.09
N GLY A 301 -9.26 28.19 -5.52
CA GLY A 301 -10.19 28.40 -4.41
C GLY A 301 -11.61 28.76 -4.84
N GLU A 302 -11.77 29.43 -5.98
CA GLU A 302 -13.07 29.88 -6.50
C GLU A 302 -13.49 29.09 -7.76
N THR A 303 -12.50 28.75 -8.59
CA THR A 303 -12.71 28.07 -9.87
C THR A 303 -12.52 26.57 -9.72
N MET A 304 -13.53 25.81 -10.12
CA MET A 304 -13.49 24.35 -10.21
C MET A 304 -13.32 23.91 -11.65
N ARG A 305 -12.63 22.80 -11.88
CA ARG A 305 -12.51 22.16 -13.19
C ARG A 305 -13.10 20.77 -13.15
N TYR A 306 -14.11 20.55 -13.98
CA TYR A 306 -14.63 19.23 -14.31
C TYR A 306 -13.82 18.61 -15.44
N ALA A 307 -13.43 17.35 -15.29
CA ALA A 307 -12.93 16.51 -16.36
C ALA A 307 -13.66 15.17 -16.37
N SER A 308 -13.97 14.66 -17.56
CA SER A 308 -14.56 13.33 -17.70
C SER A 308 -13.98 12.51 -18.84
N TRP A 309 -14.04 11.20 -18.64
CA TRP A 309 -13.67 10.17 -19.58
C TRP A 309 -14.78 9.13 -19.61
N LYS A 310 -14.84 8.30 -20.66
CA LYS A 310 -15.61 7.06 -20.59
C LYS A 310 -15.01 6.13 -19.53
N CYS A 311 -15.84 5.28 -18.92
CA CYS A 311 -15.39 4.30 -17.93
C CYS A 311 -14.34 3.30 -18.46
N THR A 312 -14.22 3.16 -19.79
CA THR A 312 -13.24 2.32 -20.49
C THR A 312 -11.89 2.99 -20.73
N GLN A 313 -11.77 4.29 -20.45
CA GLN A 313 -10.53 5.06 -20.61
C GLN A 313 -9.77 5.18 -19.28
N GLN A 314 -8.55 5.71 -19.36
CA GLN A 314 -7.72 6.03 -18.20
C GLN A 314 -7.60 7.54 -18.00
N MET A 315 -7.31 7.99 -16.77
CA MET A 315 -7.09 9.42 -16.49
C MET A 315 -5.86 10.01 -17.20
N SER A 316 -4.96 9.15 -17.67
CA SER A 316 -3.79 9.50 -18.48
C SER A 316 -4.15 9.78 -19.95
N ASP A 317 -5.31 9.30 -20.42
CA ASP A 317 -5.85 9.63 -21.74
C ASP A 317 -6.37 11.07 -21.77
N SER A 318 -6.48 11.66 -22.96
CA SER A 318 -7.15 12.96 -23.09
C SER A 318 -8.62 12.84 -22.65
N PRO A 319 -9.09 13.60 -21.63
CA PRO A 319 -10.51 13.69 -21.29
C PRO A 319 -11.38 14.05 -22.49
N GLU A 320 -12.56 13.45 -22.54
CA GLU A 320 -13.59 13.75 -23.55
C GLU A 320 -14.19 15.14 -23.33
N LEU A 321 -14.20 15.61 -22.08
CA LEU A 321 -14.75 16.90 -21.71
C LEU A 321 -13.96 17.51 -20.56
N VAL A 322 -13.64 18.81 -20.71
CA VAL A 322 -13.08 19.65 -19.65
C VAL A 322 -13.90 20.93 -19.58
N LEU A 323 -14.34 21.33 -18.39
CA LEU A 323 -15.13 22.52 -18.15
C LEU A 323 -14.64 23.25 -16.90
N ASN A 324 -14.75 24.58 -16.90
CA ASN A 324 -14.62 25.37 -15.68
C ASN A 324 -16.01 25.69 -15.11
N GLY A 325 -16.07 25.84 -13.80
CA GLY A 325 -17.29 26.04 -13.06
C GLY A 325 -17.01 26.49 -11.63
N SER A 326 -18.00 26.31 -10.77
CA SER A 326 -17.92 26.71 -9.36
C SER A 326 -18.58 25.68 -8.45
N TYR A 327 -18.23 25.76 -7.17
CA TYR A 327 -18.88 25.03 -6.10
C TYR A 327 -19.93 25.91 -5.41
N VAL A 328 -21.07 25.32 -5.05
CA VAL A 328 -22.16 25.97 -4.31
C VAL A 328 -22.37 25.21 -3.01
N GLU A 329 -21.84 25.76 -1.93
CA GLU A 329 -21.82 25.14 -0.60
C GLU A 329 -23.21 24.80 -0.06
N LYS A 330 -24.18 25.72 -0.21
CA LYS A 330 -25.56 25.55 0.28
C LYS A 330 -26.21 24.25 -0.20
N ASP A 331 -25.93 23.86 -1.44
CA ASP A 331 -26.54 22.71 -2.09
C ASP A 331 -25.53 21.55 -2.26
N ASN A 332 -24.33 21.68 -1.68
CA ASN A 332 -23.23 20.73 -1.78
C ASN A 332 -22.98 20.27 -3.23
N THR A 333 -22.92 21.23 -4.16
CA THR A 333 -23.03 20.95 -5.60
C THR A 333 -21.99 21.71 -6.41
N PHE A 334 -21.35 21.02 -7.35
CA PHE A 334 -20.52 21.64 -8.40
C PHE A 334 -21.35 21.90 -9.66
N LEU A 335 -21.14 23.08 -10.27
CA LEU A 335 -21.89 23.56 -11.42
C LEU A 335 -20.96 23.91 -12.58
N PHE A 336 -21.20 23.29 -13.73
CA PHE A 336 -20.45 23.56 -14.97
C PHE A 336 -21.40 23.76 -16.15
N SER A 337 -20.96 24.49 -17.18
CA SER A 337 -21.81 24.78 -18.35
C SER A 337 -21.00 24.81 -19.65
N LYS A 338 -21.63 24.41 -20.75
CA LYS A 338 -21.10 24.53 -22.12
C LYS A 338 -22.26 24.80 -23.08
N GLY A 339 -22.45 26.06 -23.46
CA GLY A 339 -23.61 26.47 -24.24
C GLY A 339 -24.92 26.19 -23.51
N SER A 340 -25.86 25.49 -24.16
CA SER A 340 -27.16 25.08 -23.59
C SER A 340 -27.08 23.89 -22.64
N TYR A 341 -25.89 23.29 -22.47
CA TYR A 341 -25.67 22.17 -21.56
C TYR A 341 -25.24 22.65 -20.19
N ARG A 342 -25.83 22.05 -19.15
CA ARG A 342 -25.47 22.25 -17.74
C ARG A 342 -25.14 20.90 -17.12
N TYR A 343 -24.02 20.86 -16.40
CA TYR A 343 -23.54 19.69 -15.68
C TYR A 343 -23.59 20.02 -14.19
N VAL A 344 -24.26 19.18 -13.43
CA VAL A 344 -24.50 19.35 -12.00
C VAL A 344 -23.99 18.10 -11.32
N VAL A 345 -22.99 18.26 -10.46
CA VAL A 345 -22.48 17.17 -9.63
C VAL A 345 -22.85 17.47 -8.18
N THR A 346 -23.72 16.67 -7.61
CA THR A 346 -24.17 16.82 -6.22
C THR A 346 -23.49 15.79 -5.33
N MET A 347 -22.94 16.26 -4.22
CA MET A 347 -22.36 15.42 -3.17
C MET A 347 -23.43 15.10 -2.12
N GLY A 348 -23.63 13.81 -1.86
CA GLY A 348 -24.48 13.25 -0.82
C GLY A 348 -23.93 11.87 -0.44
N ASP A 349 -24.76 10.95 0.05
CA ASP A 349 -24.33 9.56 0.36
C ASP A 349 -23.58 8.90 -0.80
N LYS A 350 -23.99 9.24 -2.02
CA LYS A 350 -23.28 8.93 -3.27
C LYS A 350 -23.25 10.16 -4.15
N ALA A 351 -22.11 10.44 -4.76
CA ALA A 351 -22.01 11.50 -5.76
C ALA A 351 -22.93 11.21 -6.94
N THR A 352 -23.58 12.23 -7.51
CA THR A 352 -24.46 12.08 -8.67
C THR A 352 -24.12 13.10 -9.74
N LEU A 353 -23.88 12.63 -10.97
CA LEU A 353 -23.80 13.44 -12.17
C LEU A 353 -25.19 13.61 -12.78
N LYS A 354 -25.60 14.84 -13.01
CA LYS A 354 -26.80 15.20 -13.78
C LYS A 354 -26.41 16.14 -14.93
N VAL A 355 -26.79 15.77 -16.15
CA VAL A 355 -26.59 16.62 -17.33
C VAL A 355 -27.94 17.07 -17.86
N GLN A 356 -28.06 18.37 -18.09
CA GLN A 356 -29.25 19.01 -18.62
C GLN A 356 -28.94 19.69 -19.95
N HIS A 357 -29.90 19.66 -20.88
CA HIS A 357 -29.85 20.40 -22.12
C HIS A 357 -31.14 21.21 -22.25
N ASN A 358 -31.03 22.54 -22.37
CA ASN A 358 -32.18 23.46 -22.39
C ASN A 358 -33.14 23.25 -21.19
N GLY A 359 -32.57 23.08 -19.99
CA GLY A 359 -33.30 22.88 -18.74
C GLY A 359 -33.88 21.47 -18.53
N LYS A 360 -33.85 20.59 -19.54
CA LYS A 360 -34.33 19.20 -19.42
C LYS A 360 -33.17 18.28 -19.06
N THR A 361 -33.35 17.43 -18.05
CA THR A 361 -32.38 16.37 -17.72
C THR A 361 -32.32 15.37 -18.87
N ILE A 362 -31.12 15.12 -19.39
CA ILE A 362 -30.85 14.14 -20.45
C ILE A 362 -29.97 12.98 -19.96
N LEU A 363 -29.28 13.16 -18.83
CA LEU A 363 -28.49 12.14 -18.18
C LEU A 363 -28.57 12.34 -16.66
N GLN A 364 -28.71 11.23 -15.93
CA GLN A 364 -28.50 11.20 -14.50
C GLN A 364 -27.84 9.86 -14.14
N GLN A 365 -26.68 9.91 -13.51
CA GLN A 365 -25.92 8.73 -13.10
C GLN A 365 -25.34 8.94 -11.72
N THR A 366 -25.41 7.90 -10.91
CA THR A 366 -24.91 7.90 -9.53
C THR A 366 -23.59 7.14 -9.47
N GLN A 367 -22.77 7.52 -8.50
CA GLN A 367 -21.53 6.86 -8.17
C GLN A 367 -21.71 5.35 -7.99
N GLU A 368 -20.83 4.58 -8.62
CA GLU A 368 -20.73 3.14 -8.43
C GLU A 368 -19.94 2.83 -7.17
N THR A 369 -20.45 1.87 -6.40
CA THR A 369 -19.72 1.22 -5.31
C THR A 369 -19.01 0.03 -5.91
N LYS A 370 -17.67 0.02 -5.92
CA LYS A 370 -16.94 -1.24 -6.04
C LYS A 370 -17.06 -1.95 -4.70
N GLU A 371 -17.51 -3.20 -4.71
CA GLU A 371 -17.26 -4.10 -3.59
C GLU A 371 -15.74 -4.39 -3.62
N PHE A 372 -15.04 -3.97 -2.57
CA PHE A 372 -13.61 -4.24 -2.38
C PHE A 372 -13.44 -5.51 -1.56
#